data_AF-A0A976IGE3-F1
#
_entry.id   AF-A0A976IGE3-F1
#
_cell.length_a   1.000
_cell.length_b   1.000
_cell.length_c   1.000
_cell.angle_alpha   90.00
_cell.angle_beta   90.00
_cell.angle_gamma   90.00
#
_symmetry.space_group_name_H-M   'P 1'
#
loop_
_entity.id
_entity.type
_entity.pdbx_description
1 polymer ?
#
loop_
_entity_poly.entity_id
_entity_poly.type
_entity_poly.pdbx_seq_one_letter_code
_entity_poly.pdbx_strand_id
1 'polypeptide(L)'
;MVKLFCAIVNAAKAAKSAFSVRVDASDTIDDLKNEIKKENTNKITCDANELQLFHGKKDEGRGPWITEFEVHSGVVDISGFEALDAAGAPLNIVGLSDEEVCFKVTKELVKAKKTPVHVLVVLPNPLEEDVAWSIKNLPPMDPQIQEEMWRTVVRISSKNVSGTAIILDRTQTHLYMVTNLHLWVDDTFTDYLSADFKTNIKWLLRANPKLKESGRKRKRGETRRKSPRLAAKKAAAGIDKPQVLVEQLEQKSQKLVEVQRFSLDSDACWYSSFDLAIFKIVAQRSNNLIRCEVSLPYVRRMNVYVFGFPAALQDSTSTHTHAMMPAYLTVGIEYQLTVSFLSAPCFSEGSVVCTERGVLVGYIGGILDGSRMTRQYQLNALPFTSLFKFTPSESPSMSPSI
;
A
#
# COMPACT_ATOMS: atom_id res chain seq x y z
N MET A 1 17.11 -42.34 12.94
CA MET A 1 16.73 -42.00 11.55
C MET A 1 15.21 -41.99 11.36
N VAL A 2 14.66 -40.80 11.20
CA VAL A 2 13.25 -40.44 11.03
C VAL A 2 12.95 -40.24 9.54
N LYS A 3 11.73 -40.58 9.10
CA LYS A 3 11.25 -40.29 7.73
C LYS A 3 10.23 -39.15 7.77
N LEU A 4 10.62 -37.99 7.27
CA LEU A 4 9.76 -36.81 7.19
C LEU A 4 9.11 -36.71 5.81
N PHE A 5 7.83 -36.33 5.77
CA PHE A 5 7.15 -35.96 4.54
C PHE A 5 7.14 -34.45 4.41
N CYS A 6 7.73 -33.96 3.34
CA CYS A 6 7.92 -32.55 3.07
C CYS A 6 7.10 -32.15 1.84
N ALA A 7 6.62 -30.91 1.79
CA ALA A 7 5.99 -30.37 0.60
C ALA A 7 6.48 -28.96 0.29
N ILE A 8 6.76 -28.69 -0.99
CA ILE A 8 7.10 -27.34 -1.45
C ILE A 8 5.82 -26.55 -1.69
N VAL A 9 5.66 -25.45 -0.97
CA VAL A 9 4.54 -24.51 -1.08
C VAL A 9 5.03 -23.20 -1.68
N ASN A 10 4.71 -22.95 -2.94
CA ASN A 10 4.97 -21.68 -3.61
C ASN A 10 3.64 -21.07 -4.10
N ALA A 11 3.46 -19.77 -3.88
CA ALA A 11 2.27 -19.02 -4.26
C ALA A 11 2.11 -18.81 -5.78
N ALA A 12 3.15 -18.99 -6.59
CA ALA A 12 3.12 -18.68 -8.03
C ALA A 12 3.07 -19.90 -8.97
N LYS A 13 3.41 -21.09 -8.48
CA LYS A 13 3.37 -22.34 -9.27
C LYS A 13 2.78 -23.42 -8.39
N ALA A 14 1.71 -24.05 -8.87
CA ALA A 14 0.96 -25.11 -8.19
C ALA A 14 1.85 -26.00 -7.32
N ALA A 15 1.47 -26.20 -6.05
CA ALA A 15 2.17 -27.04 -5.10
C ALA A 15 2.40 -28.44 -5.70
N LYS A 16 3.66 -28.72 -6.06
CA LYS A 16 4.04 -29.96 -6.72
C LYS A 16 4.48 -30.98 -5.68
N SER A 17 3.53 -31.86 -5.32
CA SER A 17 3.69 -33.18 -4.67
C SER A 17 4.54 -33.22 -3.39
N ALA A 18 4.02 -33.86 -2.34
CA ALA A 18 4.85 -34.22 -1.20
C ALA A 18 5.97 -35.19 -1.62
N PHE A 19 7.11 -35.11 -0.93
CA PHE A 19 8.27 -35.97 -1.07
C PHE A 19 8.76 -36.36 0.33
N SER A 20 9.60 -37.39 0.43
CA SER A 20 10.11 -37.83 1.74
C SER A 20 11.61 -37.62 1.88
N VAL A 21 12.04 -37.18 3.06
CA VAL A 21 13.44 -37.00 3.44
C VAL A 21 13.75 -37.88 4.64
N ARG A 22 14.98 -38.40 4.75
CA ARG A 22 15.44 -39.19 5.89
C ARG A 22 16.56 -38.44 6.61
N VAL A 23 16.39 -38.23 7.90
CA VAL A 23 17.32 -37.47 8.79
C VAL A 23 17.37 -38.16 10.15
N ASP A 24 18.39 -37.94 10.97
CA ASP A 24 18.35 -38.38 12.36
C ASP A 24 17.54 -37.43 13.24
N ALA A 25 16.97 -37.94 14.33
CA ALA A 25 16.22 -37.11 15.28
C ALA A 25 17.14 -36.15 16.05
N SER A 26 18.43 -36.48 16.16
CA SER A 26 19.45 -35.61 16.75
C SER A 26 19.98 -34.55 15.78
N ASP A 27 19.67 -34.64 14.49
CA ASP A 27 20.10 -33.66 13.49
C ASP A 27 19.43 -32.31 13.74
N THR A 28 20.01 -31.25 13.18
CA THR A 28 19.52 -29.88 13.34
C THR A 28 18.59 -29.46 12.19
N ILE A 29 17.93 -28.31 12.34
CA ILE A 29 17.17 -27.68 11.26
C ILE A 29 18.06 -27.39 10.04
N ASP A 30 19.31 -27.01 10.23
CA ASP A 30 20.25 -26.78 9.13
C ASP A 30 20.59 -28.07 8.38
N ASP A 31 20.76 -29.19 9.08
CA ASP A 31 20.95 -30.50 8.47
C ASP A 31 19.73 -30.91 7.63
N LEU A 32 18.53 -30.65 8.15
CA LEU A 32 17.28 -30.89 7.43
C LEU A 32 17.18 -30.04 6.15
N LYS A 33 17.55 -28.75 6.21
CA LYS A 33 17.59 -27.88 5.02
C LYS A 33 18.54 -28.43 3.96
N ASN A 34 19.72 -28.90 4.37
CA ASN A 34 20.71 -29.49 3.47
C ASN A 34 20.18 -30.76 2.79
N GLU A 35 19.54 -31.65 3.54
CA GLU A 35 19.02 -32.91 2.99
C GLU A 35 17.81 -32.67 2.06
N ILE A 36 16.95 -31.68 2.38
CA ILE A 36 15.86 -31.24 1.49
C ILE A 36 16.40 -30.74 0.14
N LYS A 37 17.45 -29.91 0.15
CA LYS A 37 18.09 -29.39 -1.07
C LYS A 37 18.67 -30.52 -1.89
N LYS A 38 19.40 -31.44 -1.26
CA LYS A 38 20.04 -32.59 -1.90
C LYS A 38 19.03 -33.48 -2.64
N GLU A 39 17.92 -33.83 -2.00
CA GLU A 39 16.86 -34.65 -2.62
C GLU A 39 16.09 -33.93 -3.73
N ASN A 40 16.10 -32.59 -3.75
CA ASN A 40 15.40 -31.78 -4.74
C ASN A 40 16.33 -30.85 -5.52
N THR A 41 17.55 -31.30 -5.84
CA THR A 41 18.60 -30.46 -6.48
C THR A 41 18.12 -29.78 -7.77
N ASN A 42 17.28 -30.44 -8.57
CA ASN A 42 16.75 -29.87 -9.82
C ASN A 42 15.61 -28.84 -9.61
N LYS A 43 14.98 -28.81 -8.43
CA LYS A 43 13.84 -27.95 -8.11
C LYS A 43 14.21 -26.81 -7.16
N ILE A 44 15.22 -27.02 -6.32
CA ILE A 44 15.71 -26.08 -5.32
C ILE A 44 17.06 -25.55 -5.81
N THR A 45 17.03 -24.39 -6.46
CA THR A 45 18.22 -23.75 -7.04
C THR A 45 18.92 -22.80 -6.07
N CYS A 46 18.26 -22.40 -4.98
CA CYS A 46 18.77 -21.52 -3.95
C CYS A 46 19.66 -22.25 -2.92
N ASP A 47 20.33 -21.50 -2.06
CA ASP A 47 21.09 -22.06 -0.96
C ASP A 47 20.18 -22.66 0.12
N ALA A 48 20.64 -23.76 0.72
CA ALA A 48 19.85 -24.50 1.72
C ALA A 48 19.44 -23.58 2.88
N ASN A 49 20.34 -22.67 3.27
CA ASN A 49 20.12 -21.70 4.33
C ASN A 49 18.98 -20.72 4.03
N GLU A 50 18.71 -20.47 2.75
CA GLU A 50 17.65 -19.56 2.31
C GLU A 50 16.25 -20.20 2.35
N LEU A 51 16.18 -21.53 2.53
CA LEU A 51 14.92 -22.24 2.69
C LEU A 51 14.22 -21.82 3.99
N GLN A 52 12.93 -21.49 3.88
CA GLN A 52 12.06 -21.28 5.02
C GLN A 52 11.27 -22.56 5.29
N LEU A 53 11.40 -23.10 6.50
CA LEU A 53 10.71 -24.31 6.91
C LEU A 53 9.61 -23.95 7.91
N PHE A 54 8.45 -24.57 7.74
CA PHE A 54 7.33 -24.45 8.67
C PHE A 54 6.87 -25.84 9.10
N HIS A 55 6.39 -25.94 10.33
CA HIS A 55 5.76 -27.14 10.84
C HIS A 55 4.49 -27.43 10.03
N GLY A 56 4.23 -28.69 9.71
CA GLY A 56 3.02 -29.09 8.97
C GLY A 56 1.74 -29.15 9.81
N LYS A 57 1.81 -28.80 11.11
CA LYS A 57 0.65 -28.80 12.01
C LYS A 57 0.00 -27.43 11.93
N LYS A 58 -1.33 -27.43 11.78
CA LYS A 58 -2.15 -26.22 11.83
C LYS A 58 -2.17 -25.63 13.25
N ASP A 59 -2.76 -24.45 13.40
CA ASP A 59 -2.98 -23.79 14.68
C ASP A 59 -1.68 -23.62 15.49
N GLU A 60 -0.62 -23.15 14.83
CA GLU A 60 0.70 -22.91 15.44
C GLU A 60 1.26 -24.16 16.16
N GLY A 61 1.28 -25.31 15.48
CA GLY A 61 1.88 -26.53 16.03
C GLY A 61 0.95 -27.36 16.92
N ARG A 62 -0.26 -26.90 17.22
CA ARG A 62 -1.22 -27.59 18.13
C ARG A 62 -2.30 -28.39 17.43
N GLY A 63 -2.55 -28.09 16.16
CA GLY A 63 -3.62 -28.69 15.37
C GLY A 63 -3.22 -29.97 14.64
N PRO A 64 -4.13 -30.52 13.81
CA PRO A 64 -3.83 -31.68 12.98
C PRO A 64 -2.78 -31.35 11.90
N TRP A 65 -2.09 -32.38 11.44
CA TRP A 65 -1.20 -32.30 10.28
C TRP A 65 -1.99 -31.92 9.01
N ILE A 66 -1.40 -31.08 8.18
CA ILE A 66 -1.87 -30.84 6.81
C ILE A 66 -1.69 -32.10 5.97
N THR A 67 -2.63 -32.37 5.08
CA THR A 67 -2.61 -33.56 4.22
C THR A 67 -2.09 -33.27 2.82
N GLU A 68 -1.59 -34.30 2.13
CA GLU A 68 -1.20 -34.19 0.71
C GLU A 68 -2.33 -33.64 -0.17
N PHE A 69 -3.58 -34.02 0.09
CA PHE A 69 -4.75 -33.50 -0.61
C PHE A 69 -4.88 -31.99 -0.43
N GLU A 70 -4.76 -31.49 0.80
CA GLU A 70 -4.88 -30.06 1.10
C GLU A 70 -3.77 -29.26 0.43
N VAL A 71 -2.53 -29.75 0.50
CA VAL A 71 -1.38 -29.16 -0.22
C VAL A 71 -1.63 -29.14 -1.73
N HIS A 72 -2.22 -30.20 -2.29
CA HIS A 72 -2.48 -30.29 -3.73
C HIS A 72 -3.67 -29.46 -4.21
N SER A 73 -4.60 -29.11 -3.31
CA SER A 73 -5.86 -28.45 -3.63
C SER A 73 -5.76 -26.92 -3.81
N GLY A 74 -4.63 -26.28 -3.46
CA GLY A 74 -4.45 -24.83 -3.66
C GLY A 74 -3.20 -24.24 -3.01
N VAL A 75 -3.11 -22.90 -3.02
CA VAL A 75 -2.06 -22.14 -2.32
C VAL A 75 -2.33 -22.24 -0.81
N VAL A 76 -1.49 -22.97 -0.09
CA VAL A 76 -1.57 -23.10 1.37
C VAL A 76 -1.19 -21.76 2.01
N ASP A 77 -2.10 -21.17 2.79
CA ASP A 77 -1.78 -20.01 3.62
C ASP A 77 -0.87 -20.43 4.77
N ILE A 78 0.35 -19.88 4.81
CA ILE A 78 1.34 -20.21 5.83
C ILE A 78 1.15 -19.43 7.15
N SER A 79 0.18 -18.52 7.23
CA SER A 79 -0.02 -17.62 8.39
C SER A 79 -0.34 -18.34 9.70
N GLY A 80 -0.89 -19.56 9.65
CA GLY A 80 -1.26 -20.37 10.82
C GLY A 80 -0.27 -21.48 11.16
N PHE A 81 0.93 -21.49 10.57
CA PHE A 81 1.94 -22.51 10.78
C PHE A 81 3.15 -21.96 11.54
N GLU A 82 3.70 -22.77 12.44
CA GLU A 82 4.89 -22.41 13.22
C GLU A 82 6.15 -22.45 12.36
N ALA A 83 6.97 -21.39 12.42
CA ALA A 83 8.22 -21.30 11.68
C ALA A 83 9.35 -22.05 12.42
N LEU A 84 10.15 -22.79 11.66
CA LEU A 84 11.34 -23.48 12.17
C LEU A 84 12.59 -22.62 11.87
N ASP A 85 12.77 -21.55 12.63
CA ASP A 85 13.79 -20.52 12.40
C ASP A 85 15.09 -20.72 13.19
N ALA A 86 15.06 -21.54 14.24
CA ALA A 86 16.22 -21.90 15.04
C ALA A 86 17.10 -22.95 14.33
N ALA A 87 18.03 -22.48 13.50
CA ALA A 87 18.98 -23.28 12.72
C ALA A 87 19.66 -24.44 13.49
N GLY A 88 20.12 -24.17 14.72
CA GLY A 88 20.78 -25.16 15.58
C GLY A 88 19.84 -26.00 16.44
N ALA A 89 18.52 -25.86 16.30
CA ALA A 89 17.57 -26.63 17.09
C ALA A 89 17.53 -28.09 16.60
N PRO A 90 17.72 -29.06 17.51
CA PRO A 90 17.53 -30.48 17.20
C PRO A 90 16.09 -30.80 16.79
N LEU A 91 15.91 -31.71 15.82
CA LEU A 91 14.59 -32.10 15.29
C LEU A 91 13.68 -32.70 16.37
N ASN A 92 14.23 -33.43 17.33
CA ASN A 92 13.46 -33.98 18.46
C ASN A 92 12.92 -32.93 19.44
N ILE A 93 13.47 -31.71 19.46
CA ILE A 93 13.00 -30.62 20.32
C ILE A 93 11.88 -29.82 19.62
N VAL A 94 11.88 -29.77 18.29
CA VAL A 94 10.95 -28.97 17.49
C VAL A 94 9.73 -29.74 17.00
N GLY A 95 9.38 -30.86 17.64
CA GLY A 95 8.17 -31.62 17.29
C GLY A 95 8.31 -32.56 16.08
N LEU A 96 9.55 -32.84 15.64
CA LEU A 96 9.87 -33.68 14.48
C LEU A 96 10.57 -35.00 14.88
N SER A 97 10.31 -35.50 16.09
CA SER A 97 10.81 -36.81 16.55
C SER A 97 10.09 -37.99 15.89
N ASP A 98 10.69 -39.18 15.91
CA ASP A 98 10.09 -40.40 15.33
C ASP A 98 8.73 -40.73 15.95
N GLU A 99 8.58 -40.46 17.26
CA GLU A 99 7.37 -40.70 18.03
C GLU A 99 6.23 -39.78 17.60
N GLU A 100 6.54 -38.51 17.31
CA GLU A 100 5.55 -37.48 16.95
C GLU A 100 5.10 -37.54 15.49
N VAL A 101 5.99 -37.97 14.59
CA VAL A 101 5.70 -38.10 13.16
C VAL A 101 5.17 -39.48 12.78
N CYS A 102 5.07 -40.39 13.76
CA CYS A 102 4.57 -41.74 13.54
C CYS A 102 3.11 -41.71 13.08
N PHE A 103 2.86 -42.19 11.85
CA PHE A 103 1.53 -42.28 11.28
C PHE A 103 1.23 -43.69 10.76
N LYS A 104 0.14 -44.29 11.24
CA LYS A 104 -0.32 -45.60 10.77
C LYS A 104 -0.98 -45.48 9.40
N VAL A 105 -0.24 -45.86 8.36
CA VAL A 105 -0.69 -45.81 6.98
C VAL A 105 -1.68 -46.95 6.70
N THR A 106 -2.91 -46.62 6.30
CA THR A 106 -3.89 -47.58 5.74
C THR A 106 -4.06 -47.34 4.23
N LYS A 107 -4.44 -48.40 3.48
CA LYS A 107 -4.65 -48.31 2.02
C LYS A 107 -5.68 -47.24 1.63
N GLU A 108 -6.69 -47.03 2.47
CA GLU A 108 -7.76 -46.05 2.25
C GLU A 108 -7.25 -44.61 2.36
N LEU A 109 -6.40 -44.32 3.36
CA LEU A 109 -5.79 -43.00 3.56
C LEU A 109 -4.86 -42.60 2.41
N VAL A 110 -4.10 -43.57 1.89
CA VAL A 110 -3.24 -43.36 0.71
C VAL A 110 -4.08 -43.06 -0.53
N LYS A 111 -5.14 -43.82 -0.79
CA LYS A 111 -6.05 -43.55 -1.93
C LYS A 111 -6.71 -42.17 -1.84
N ALA A 112 -7.03 -41.73 -0.63
CA ALA A 112 -7.62 -40.42 -0.38
C ALA A 112 -6.61 -39.26 -0.32
N LYS A 113 -5.29 -39.52 -0.49
CA LYS A 113 -4.20 -38.53 -0.29
C LYS A 113 -4.29 -37.82 1.07
N LYS A 114 -4.72 -38.54 2.10
CA LYS A 114 -4.83 -38.05 3.49
C LYS A 114 -3.59 -38.35 4.33
N THR A 115 -2.47 -38.63 3.68
CA THR A 115 -1.17 -38.79 4.32
C THR A 115 -0.70 -37.43 4.85
N PRO A 116 -0.14 -37.39 6.07
CA PRO A 116 0.32 -36.15 6.68
C PRO A 116 1.58 -35.63 5.99
N VAL A 117 1.67 -34.31 5.88
CA VAL A 117 2.88 -33.59 5.53
C VAL A 117 3.43 -32.98 6.82
N HIS A 118 4.66 -33.35 7.16
CA HIS A 118 5.32 -32.95 8.40
C HIS A 118 6.01 -31.60 8.29
N VAL A 119 6.56 -31.27 7.11
CA VAL A 119 7.30 -30.02 6.90
C VAL A 119 6.83 -29.33 5.63
N LEU A 120 6.50 -28.05 5.75
CA LEU A 120 6.23 -27.18 4.62
C LEU A 120 7.51 -26.42 4.27
N VAL A 121 7.96 -26.57 3.02
CA VAL A 121 9.16 -25.96 2.48
C VAL A 121 8.75 -24.77 1.63
N VAL A 122 9.04 -23.58 2.10
CA VAL A 122 8.88 -22.36 1.33
C VAL A 122 10.24 -22.02 0.73
N LEU A 123 10.29 -22.07 -0.60
CA LEU A 123 11.47 -21.60 -1.31
C LEU A 123 11.53 -20.08 -1.11
N PRO A 124 12.72 -19.51 -0.85
CA PRO A 124 12.91 -18.10 -1.13
C PRO A 124 12.49 -17.95 -2.59
N ASN A 125 11.54 -17.06 -2.87
CA ASN A 125 11.42 -16.61 -4.26
C ASN A 125 12.84 -16.22 -4.65
N PRO A 126 13.39 -16.75 -5.76
CA PRO A 126 14.74 -16.41 -6.13
C PRO A 126 14.84 -14.91 -5.96
N LEU A 127 15.83 -14.48 -5.17
CA LEU A 127 16.39 -13.15 -5.32
C LEU A 127 16.94 -13.18 -6.74
N GLU A 128 16.05 -13.03 -7.72
CA GLU A 128 16.42 -12.83 -9.09
C GLU A 128 17.08 -11.47 -9.08
N GLU A 129 18.41 -11.51 -9.07
CA GLU A 129 19.24 -10.49 -9.68
C GLU A 129 18.94 -10.30 -11.18
N ASP A 130 17.88 -10.92 -11.75
CA ASP A 130 17.43 -10.73 -13.13
C ASP A 130 15.91 -10.51 -13.32
N VAL A 131 15.19 -9.89 -12.36
CA VAL A 131 14.01 -9.04 -12.73
C VAL A 131 14.46 -7.60 -12.96
N ALA A 132 15.61 -7.43 -13.62
CA ALA A 132 15.76 -6.32 -14.53
C ALA A 132 14.74 -6.52 -15.68
N TRP A 133 13.52 -6.03 -15.46
CA TRP A 133 12.42 -5.87 -16.43
C TRP A 133 11.33 -6.96 -16.49
N SER A 134 10.30 -6.78 -15.66
CA SER A 134 8.89 -7.02 -16.09
C SER A 134 7.99 -5.79 -16.02
N ILE A 135 8.46 -4.66 -15.47
CA ILE A 135 7.75 -3.37 -15.53
C ILE A 135 7.67 -2.84 -16.98
N LYS A 136 8.68 -3.12 -17.83
CA LYS A 136 8.61 -2.85 -19.28
C LYS A 136 7.55 -3.67 -20.01
N ASN A 137 7.11 -4.78 -19.40
CA ASN A 137 6.14 -5.71 -19.98
C ASN A 137 4.76 -5.58 -19.35
N LEU A 138 4.54 -4.63 -18.41
CA LEU A 138 3.17 -4.28 -18.08
C LEU A 138 2.55 -3.71 -19.36
N PRO A 139 1.45 -4.29 -19.86
CA PRO A 139 0.76 -3.70 -20.98
C PRO A 139 0.40 -2.24 -20.62
N PRO A 140 0.34 -1.32 -21.58
CA PRO A 140 -0.28 -0.03 -21.31
C PRO A 140 -1.68 -0.27 -20.73
N MET A 141 -2.07 0.52 -19.73
CA MET A 141 -3.40 0.45 -19.14
C MET A 141 -4.44 0.58 -20.25
N ASP A 142 -5.51 -0.21 -20.18
CA ASP A 142 -6.59 -0.12 -21.14
C ASP A 142 -7.13 1.33 -21.21
N PRO A 143 -7.31 1.91 -22.40
CA PRO A 143 -7.74 3.31 -22.54
C PRO A 143 -9.07 3.64 -21.83
N GLN A 144 -10.00 2.68 -21.72
CA GLN A 144 -11.27 2.90 -21.01
C GLN A 144 -11.05 2.94 -19.50
N ILE A 145 -10.23 2.03 -18.97
CA ILE A 145 -9.85 2.00 -17.56
C ILE A 145 -9.09 3.28 -17.18
N GLN A 146 -8.20 3.73 -18.06
CA GLN A 146 -7.47 4.98 -17.89
C GLN A 146 -8.41 6.19 -17.88
N GLU A 147 -9.45 6.19 -18.70
CA GLU A 147 -10.48 7.25 -18.71
C GLU A 147 -11.28 7.27 -17.40
N GLU A 148 -11.71 6.12 -16.90
CA GLU A 148 -12.38 6.02 -15.59
C GLU A 148 -11.49 6.52 -14.46
N MET A 149 -10.20 6.17 -14.49
CA MET A 149 -9.22 6.67 -13.53
C MET A 149 -9.10 8.20 -13.58
N TRP A 150 -9.08 8.80 -14.78
CA TRP A 150 -9.04 10.27 -14.93
C TRP A 150 -10.33 10.97 -14.49
N ARG A 151 -11.43 10.25 -14.32
CA ARG A 151 -12.68 10.77 -13.75
C ARG A 151 -12.76 10.64 -12.23
N THR A 152 -11.90 9.81 -11.63
CA THR A 152 -11.81 9.62 -10.17
C THR A 152 -10.66 10.40 -9.54
N VAL A 153 -9.58 10.65 -10.28
CA VAL A 153 -8.39 11.35 -9.81
C VAL A 153 -8.30 12.71 -10.47
N VAL A 154 -8.26 13.75 -9.66
CA VAL A 154 -8.27 15.16 -10.09
C VAL A 154 -7.05 15.88 -9.54
N ARG A 155 -6.66 16.95 -10.22
CA ARG A 155 -5.69 17.89 -9.68
C ARG A 155 -6.44 18.92 -8.86
N ILE A 156 -5.92 19.22 -7.69
CA ILE A 156 -6.35 20.38 -6.92
C ILE A 156 -5.25 21.43 -6.96
N SER A 157 -5.63 22.69 -7.12
CA SER A 157 -4.68 23.79 -7.08
C SER A 157 -5.28 25.01 -6.40
N SER A 158 -4.45 25.71 -5.63
CA SER A 158 -4.74 27.01 -5.08
C SER A 158 -3.45 27.82 -5.06
N LYS A 159 -3.52 29.12 -4.79
CA LYS A 159 -2.38 30.05 -4.89
C LYS A 159 -1.06 29.43 -4.36
N ASN A 160 -0.13 29.12 -5.27
CA ASN A 160 1.19 28.51 -5.03
C ASN A 160 1.21 27.08 -4.46
N VAL A 161 0.09 26.36 -4.47
CA VAL A 161 -0.01 24.95 -4.06
C VAL A 161 -0.75 24.15 -5.12
N SER A 162 -0.26 22.95 -5.42
CA SER A 162 -0.96 22.01 -6.28
C SER A 162 -0.70 20.60 -5.82
N GLY A 163 -1.69 19.74 -5.94
CA GLY A 163 -1.55 18.33 -5.59
C GLY A 163 -2.60 17.48 -6.26
N THR A 164 -2.59 16.20 -5.89
CA THR A 164 -3.54 15.22 -6.39
C THR A 164 -4.65 15.02 -5.36
N ALA A 165 -5.87 14.87 -5.83
CA ALA A 165 -7.02 14.52 -5.01
C ALA A 165 -7.84 13.40 -5.66
N ILE A 166 -8.53 12.64 -4.83
CA ILE A 166 -9.38 11.52 -5.24
C ILE A 166 -10.82 11.82 -4.88
N ILE A 167 -11.74 11.49 -5.77
CA ILE A 167 -13.18 11.53 -5.52
C ILE A 167 -13.58 10.29 -4.73
N LEU A 168 -13.62 10.42 -3.40
CA LEU A 168 -13.98 9.35 -2.49
C LEU A 168 -15.46 8.97 -2.62
N ASP A 169 -16.31 9.98 -2.74
CA ASP A 169 -17.75 9.77 -2.83
C ASP A 169 -18.44 10.94 -3.54
N ARG A 170 -19.56 10.64 -4.19
CA ARG A 170 -20.39 11.62 -4.89
C ARG A 170 -21.86 11.35 -4.60
N THR A 171 -22.49 12.33 -3.98
CA THR A 171 -23.94 12.38 -3.77
C THR A 171 -24.59 13.35 -4.76
N GLN A 172 -25.92 13.44 -4.76
CA GLN A 172 -26.64 14.42 -5.59
C GLN A 172 -26.30 15.88 -5.22
N THR A 173 -25.84 16.12 -4.00
CA THR A 173 -25.65 17.48 -3.45
C THR A 173 -24.21 17.80 -3.09
N HIS A 174 -23.38 16.78 -2.81
CA HIS A 174 -22.02 16.95 -2.34
C HIS A 174 -21.04 16.00 -2.99
N LEU A 175 -19.81 16.47 -3.15
CA LEU A 175 -18.63 15.74 -3.56
C LEU A 175 -17.66 15.66 -2.38
N TYR A 176 -17.12 14.46 -2.12
CA TYR A 176 -16.13 14.22 -1.09
C TYR A 176 -14.79 13.93 -1.73
N MET A 177 -13.81 14.78 -1.44
CA MET A 177 -12.48 14.74 -2.06
C MET A 177 -11.41 14.51 -1.03
N VAL A 178 -10.52 13.56 -1.28
CA VAL A 178 -9.39 13.21 -0.42
C VAL A 178 -8.12 13.78 -1.02
N THR A 179 -7.30 14.44 -0.20
CA THR A 179 -5.99 14.96 -0.59
C THR A 179 -5.04 15.02 0.61
N ASN A 180 -3.81 15.49 0.41
CA ASN A 180 -2.84 15.63 1.50
C ASN A 180 -3.16 16.85 2.36
N LEU A 181 -3.06 16.66 3.68
CA LEU A 181 -3.17 17.74 4.65
C LEU A 181 -1.96 18.67 4.59
N HIS A 182 -0.76 18.15 4.34
CA HIS A 182 0.46 18.96 4.29
C HIS A 182 0.45 20.05 3.21
N LEU A 183 -0.38 19.93 2.16
CA LEU A 183 -0.52 20.97 1.13
C LEU A 183 -1.14 22.27 1.69
N TRP A 184 -1.82 22.20 2.83
CA TRP A 184 -2.61 23.30 3.39
C TRP A 184 -2.00 23.89 4.66
N VAL A 185 -0.72 23.61 4.95
CA VAL A 185 -0.04 24.07 6.17
C VAL A 185 0.34 25.55 6.14
N ASP A 186 0.29 26.20 4.97
CA ASP A 186 0.64 27.60 4.83
C ASP A 186 -0.34 28.51 5.60
N ASP A 187 0.19 29.59 6.17
CA ASP A 187 -0.58 30.57 6.95
C ASP A 187 -1.71 31.21 6.10
N THR A 188 -1.60 31.21 4.77
CA THR A 188 -2.63 31.69 3.84
C THR A 188 -3.91 30.85 3.86
N PHE A 189 -3.82 29.55 4.14
CA PHE A 189 -4.97 28.64 4.22
C PHE A 189 -5.41 28.42 5.66
N THR A 190 -4.44 28.36 6.58
CA THR A 190 -4.66 27.93 7.96
C THR A 190 -5.77 28.72 8.65
N ASP A 191 -5.93 30.03 8.38
CA ASP A 191 -7.01 30.83 8.98
C ASP A 191 -8.42 30.30 8.64
N TYR A 192 -8.60 29.73 7.44
CA TYR A 192 -9.89 29.30 6.87
C TYR A 192 -10.24 27.84 7.14
N LEU A 193 -9.31 27.03 7.64
CA LEU A 193 -9.55 25.62 7.94
C LEU A 193 -10.36 25.41 9.24
N SER A 194 -11.02 24.26 9.36
CA SER A 194 -11.70 23.86 10.60
C SER A 194 -10.72 23.66 11.77
N ALA A 195 -11.26 23.64 13.00
CA ALA A 195 -10.45 23.47 14.21
C ALA A 195 -9.67 22.14 14.22
N ASP A 196 -10.26 21.07 13.68
CA ASP A 196 -9.65 19.74 13.62
C ASP A 196 -8.48 19.72 12.65
N PHE A 197 -8.64 20.30 11.46
CA PHE A 197 -7.57 20.48 10.49
C PHE A 197 -6.40 21.28 11.09
N LYS A 198 -6.70 22.39 11.77
CA LYS A 198 -5.68 23.20 12.48
C LYS A 198 -4.95 22.40 13.54
N THR A 199 -5.64 21.51 14.24
CA THR A 199 -5.06 20.65 15.28
C THR A 199 -4.14 19.59 14.67
N ASN A 200 -4.59 18.93 13.61
CA ASN A 200 -3.81 17.94 12.87
C ASN A 200 -2.61 18.56 12.17
N ILE A 201 -2.73 19.75 11.58
CA ILE A 201 -1.60 20.51 11.02
C ILE A 201 -0.56 20.83 12.11
N LYS A 202 -0.99 21.21 13.31
CA LYS A 202 -0.04 21.45 14.42
C LYS A 202 0.69 20.17 14.81
N TRP A 203 -0.01 19.04 14.86
CA TRP A 203 0.60 17.73 15.15
C TRP A 203 1.60 17.35 14.04
N LEU A 204 1.19 17.47 12.79
CA LEU A 204 2.00 17.28 11.59
C LEU A 204 3.31 18.09 11.63
N LEU A 205 3.22 19.39 11.90
CA LEU A 205 4.37 20.29 11.97
C LEU A 205 5.26 20.06 13.20
N ARG A 206 4.76 19.37 14.24
CA ARG A 206 5.57 18.92 15.39
C ARG A 206 6.33 17.65 15.05
N ALA A 207 5.66 16.68 14.42
CA ALA A 207 6.28 15.44 13.95
C ALA A 207 7.33 15.70 12.85
N ASN A 208 7.10 16.71 12.00
CA ASN A 208 7.95 17.02 10.85
C ASN A 208 8.36 18.49 10.80
N PRO A 209 9.42 18.89 11.55
CA PRO A 209 9.87 20.28 11.60
C PRO A 209 10.30 20.87 10.24
N LYS A 210 10.76 20.03 9.30
CA LYS A 210 11.21 20.43 7.96
C LYS A 210 10.10 21.05 7.10
N LEU A 211 8.84 20.66 7.31
CA LEU A 211 7.68 21.24 6.62
C LEU A 211 7.42 22.71 7.00
N LYS A 212 8.07 23.23 8.05
CA LYS A 212 8.01 24.67 8.41
C LYS A 212 8.93 25.53 7.54
N GLU A 213 9.92 24.94 6.88
CA GLU A 213 10.97 25.66 6.14
C GLU A 213 10.64 25.83 4.65
N SER A 214 9.90 24.89 4.03
CA SER A 214 9.50 24.98 2.62
C SER A 214 8.56 26.16 2.32
N GLY A 215 7.82 26.66 3.32
CA GLY A 215 7.00 27.88 3.23
C GLY A 215 7.77 29.20 3.44
N ARG A 216 9.07 29.18 3.74
CA ARG A 216 9.87 30.38 4.04
C ARG A 216 10.71 30.85 2.85
N LYS A 217 10.06 31.34 1.80
CA LYS A 217 10.63 32.44 0.99
C LYS A 217 9.87 33.73 1.27
N ARG A 218 10.11 34.34 2.45
CA ARG A 218 9.73 35.74 2.71
C ARG A 218 10.97 36.60 2.90
N LYS A 219 11.03 37.70 2.13
CA LYS A 219 11.96 38.82 2.33
C LYS A 219 11.92 39.25 3.80
N ARG A 220 13.11 39.45 4.40
CA ARG A 220 13.29 40.06 5.73
C ARG A 220 12.51 41.38 5.78
N GLY A 221 11.56 41.53 6.73
CA GLY A 221 10.98 42.84 6.99
C GLY A 221 9.67 42.97 7.78
N GLU A 222 8.92 41.91 8.10
CA GLU A 222 7.67 42.09 8.85
C GLU A 222 7.65 41.37 10.21
N THR A 223 7.68 42.20 11.26
CA THR A 223 7.66 41.81 12.67
C THR A 223 6.26 41.37 13.11
N ARG A 224 6.27 40.28 13.88
CA ARG A 224 5.12 39.54 14.39
C ARG A 224 4.44 40.32 15.53
N ARG A 225 3.21 40.80 15.33
CA ARG A 225 2.28 41.12 16.43
C ARG A 225 1.01 40.28 16.29
N LYS A 226 0.93 39.20 17.08
CA LYS A 226 -0.29 38.42 17.30
C LYS A 226 -1.30 39.32 18.01
N SER A 227 -2.39 39.71 17.35
CA SER A 227 -3.56 40.25 18.02
C SER A 227 -4.84 39.65 17.42
N PRO A 228 -5.83 39.26 18.24
CA PRO A 228 -7.11 38.72 17.77
C PRO A 228 -7.89 39.68 16.85
N ARG A 229 -7.53 40.97 16.86
CA ARG A 229 -8.13 42.03 16.02
C ARG A 229 -7.82 41.88 14.52
N LEU A 230 -6.80 41.10 14.12
CA LEU A 230 -6.47 40.95 12.71
C LEU A 230 -7.42 39.99 11.97
N ALA A 231 -7.96 38.98 12.65
CA ALA A 231 -8.95 38.06 12.07
C ALA A 231 -10.29 38.78 11.80
N ALA A 232 -10.73 39.61 12.74
CA ALA A 232 -11.92 40.44 12.58
C ALA A 232 -11.72 41.55 11.53
N LYS A 233 -10.51 42.13 11.42
CA LYS A 233 -10.20 43.11 10.35
C LYS A 233 -10.06 42.49 8.97
N LYS A 234 -9.57 41.25 8.83
CA LYS A 234 -9.51 40.56 7.53
C LYS A 234 -10.90 40.21 6.99
N ALA A 235 -11.83 39.82 7.86
CA ALA A 235 -13.24 39.62 7.49
C ALA A 235 -13.91 40.93 7.02
N ALA A 236 -13.49 42.08 7.57
CA ALA A 236 -13.98 43.41 7.17
C ALA A 236 -13.25 44.02 5.95
N ALA A 237 -12.14 43.43 5.50
CA ALA A 237 -11.28 43.98 4.44
C ALA A 237 -11.48 43.35 3.05
N GLY A 238 -12.49 42.48 2.87
CA GLY A 238 -12.78 41.89 1.56
C GLY A 238 -11.61 41.09 0.98
N ILE A 239 -10.77 40.47 1.81
CA ILE A 239 -9.78 39.51 1.30
C ILE A 239 -10.56 38.27 0.90
N ASP A 240 -10.70 38.07 -0.41
CA ASP A 240 -11.38 36.91 -0.98
C ASP A 240 -10.84 35.62 -0.35
N LYS A 241 -11.77 34.76 0.09
CA LYS A 241 -11.45 33.42 0.58
C LYS A 241 -10.57 32.70 -0.45
N PRO A 242 -9.55 31.92 -0.04
CA PRO A 242 -8.71 31.18 -0.97
C PRO A 242 -9.57 30.32 -1.89
N GLN A 243 -9.43 30.50 -3.21
CA GLN A 243 -10.14 29.68 -4.17
C GLN A 243 -9.36 28.40 -4.44
N VAL A 244 -10.03 27.27 -4.40
CA VAL A 244 -9.49 25.96 -4.76
C VAL A 244 -10.10 25.55 -6.08
N LEU A 245 -9.23 25.28 -7.05
CA LEU A 245 -9.55 24.75 -8.35
C LEU A 245 -9.49 23.24 -8.31
N VAL A 246 -10.47 22.61 -8.94
CA VAL A 246 -10.50 21.18 -9.23
C VAL A 246 -10.42 21.04 -10.73
N GLU A 247 -9.34 20.43 -11.19
CA GLU A 247 -9.01 20.29 -12.60
C GLU A 247 -8.98 18.80 -12.97
N GLN A 248 -9.59 18.48 -14.10
CA GLN A 248 -9.63 17.13 -14.65
C GLN A 248 -8.78 17.08 -15.92
N LEU A 249 -8.11 15.95 -16.14
CA LEU A 249 -7.36 15.71 -17.36
C LEU A 249 -8.31 15.31 -18.50
N GLU A 250 -8.29 16.06 -19.60
CA GLU A 250 -9.10 15.77 -20.79
C GLU A 250 -8.37 14.84 -21.76
N GLN A 251 -9.01 13.76 -22.20
CA GLN A 251 -8.38 12.69 -22.98
C GLN A 251 -7.83 13.13 -24.34
N LYS A 252 -8.57 13.98 -25.07
CA LYS A 252 -8.19 14.37 -26.44
C LYS A 252 -7.02 15.36 -26.47
N SER A 253 -6.99 16.27 -25.51
CA SER A 253 -6.02 17.37 -25.48
C SER A 253 -4.86 17.09 -24.52
N GLN A 254 -5.03 16.13 -23.59
CA GLN A 254 -4.17 15.92 -22.43
C GLN A 254 -3.93 17.21 -21.61
N LYS A 255 -4.88 18.15 -21.70
CA LYS A 255 -4.86 19.39 -20.95
C LYS A 255 -5.74 19.28 -19.71
N LEU A 256 -5.40 20.07 -18.71
CA LEU A 256 -6.24 20.26 -17.54
C LEU A 256 -7.38 21.20 -17.87
N VAL A 257 -8.59 20.77 -17.51
CA VAL A 257 -9.81 21.55 -17.63
C VAL A 257 -10.37 21.76 -16.24
N GLU A 258 -10.66 23.01 -15.89
CA GLU A 258 -11.36 23.32 -14.65
C GLU A 258 -12.77 22.72 -14.70
N VAL A 259 -13.05 21.78 -13.80
CA VAL A 259 -14.37 21.12 -13.70
C VAL A 259 -15.17 21.62 -12.52
N GLN A 260 -14.49 22.19 -11.51
CA GLN A 260 -15.13 22.73 -10.33
C GLN A 260 -14.21 23.73 -9.63
N ARG A 261 -14.82 24.72 -8.98
CA ARG A 261 -14.14 25.69 -8.13
C ARG A 261 -14.93 25.88 -6.85
N PHE A 262 -14.25 25.99 -5.73
CA PHE A 262 -14.87 26.31 -4.45
C PHE A 262 -14.00 27.23 -3.62
N SER A 263 -14.64 27.96 -2.70
CA SER A 263 -13.93 28.77 -1.70
C SER A 263 -13.54 27.88 -0.53
N LEU A 264 -12.27 27.93 -0.12
CA LEU A 264 -11.82 27.22 1.07
C LEU A 264 -12.39 27.91 2.31
N ASP A 265 -13.22 27.18 3.05
CA ASP A 265 -13.71 27.57 4.37
C ASP A 265 -13.87 26.35 5.29
N SER A 266 -14.24 26.62 6.54
CA SER A 266 -14.35 25.61 7.58
C SER A 266 -15.40 24.55 7.26
N ASP A 267 -16.43 24.91 6.50
CA ASP A 267 -17.56 24.03 6.19
C ASP A 267 -17.19 23.03 5.09
N ALA A 268 -16.26 23.44 4.20
CA ALA A 268 -15.63 22.52 3.27
C ALA A 268 -14.75 21.48 3.95
N CYS A 269 -14.20 21.75 5.15
CA CYS A 269 -13.27 20.87 5.87
C CYS A 269 -14.02 19.76 6.62
N TRP A 270 -14.19 18.60 6.00
CA TRP A 270 -15.02 17.53 6.57
C TRP A 270 -14.29 16.64 7.57
N TYR A 271 -13.09 16.15 7.22
CA TYR A 271 -12.32 15.25 8.07
C TYR A 271 -10.82 15.38 7.80
N SER A 272 -9.99 15.23 8.82
CA SER A 272 -8.55 15.12 8.65
C SER A 272 -7.94 14.15 9.66
N SER A 273 -6.89 13.44 9.27
CA SER A 273 -6.13 12.54 10.14
C SER A 273 -4.76 12.26 9.54
N PHE A 274 -3.70 12.25 10.35
CA PHE A 274 -2.31 12.14 9.88
C PHE A 274 -1.99 13.15 8.74
N ASP A 275 -1.72 12.67 7.52
CA ASP A 275 -1.53 13.50 6.32
C ASP A 275 -2.77 13.56 5.41
N LEU A 276 -3.92 13.09 5.87
CA LEU A 276 -5.15 13.02 5.09
C LEU A 276 -6.02 14.26 5.36
N ALA A 277 -6.55 14.84 4.29
CA ALA A 277 -7.56 15.87 4.32
C ALA A 277 -8.73 15.44 3.42
N ILE A 278 -9.95 15.50 3.96
CA ILE A 278 -11.18 15.26 3.22
C ILE A 278 -11.99 16.55 3.17
N PHE A 279 -12.25 17.03 1.96
CA PHE A 279 -13.12 18.16 1.70
C PHE A 279 -14.50 17.69 1.26
N LYS A 280 -15.54 18.32 1.81
CA LYS A 280 -16.94 18.15 1.41
C LYS A 280 -17.38 19.42 0.70
N ILE A 281 -17.61 19.35 -0.60
CA ILE A 281 -17.99 20.52 -1.41
C ILE A 281 -19.31 20.27 -2.12
N VAL A 282 -20.02 21.34 -2.51
CA VAL A 282 -21.30 21.22 -3.23
C VAL A 282 -21.06 20.60 -4.60
N ALA A 283 -21.77 19.53 -4.94
CA ALA A 283 -21.65 18.88 -6.24
C ALA A 283 -22.22 19.76 -7.36
N GLN A 284 -21.46 19.94 -8.45
CA GLN A 284 -21.98 20.56 -9.67
C GLN A 284 -22.60 19.50 -10.58
N ARG A 285 -23.80 19.77 -11.11
CA ARG A 285 -24.53 18.82 -11.96
C ARG A 285 -23.85 18.51 -13.29
N SER A 286 -22.95 19.38 -13.74
CA SER A 286 -22.32 19.31 -15.07
C SER A 286 -20.98 18.58 -15.12
N ASN A 287 -20.39 18.20 -13.99
CA ASN A 287 -19.08 17.55 -14.00
C ASN A 287 -19.22 16.02 -14.13
N ASN A 288 -18.32 15.40 -14.89
CA ASN A 288 -18.33 13.97 -15.19
C ASN A 288 -17.57 13.14 -14.15
N LEU A 289 -17.27 13.71 -12.98
CA LEU A 289 -16.53 13.05 -11.92
C LEU A 289 -17.29 11.83 -11.38
N ILE A 290 -16.59 10.73 -11.16
CA ILE A 290 -17.18 9.49 -10.62
C ILE A 290 -16.53 9.14 -9.30
N ARG A 291 -17.30 8.42 -8.47
CA ARG A 291 -16.79 7.83 -7.23
C ARG A 291 -15.69 6.82 -7.55
N CYS A 292 -14.61 6.85 -6.78
CA CYS A 292 -13.56 5.86 -6.90
C CYS A 292 -14.02 4.47 -6.44
N GLU A 293 -13.68 3.44 -7.22
CA GLU A 293 -13.70 2.07 -6.75
C GLU A 293 -12.42 1.81 -5.95
N VAL A 294 -12.59 1.37 -4.70
CA VAL A 294 -11.50 1.00 -3.81
C VAL A 294 -11.58 -0.50 -3.56
N SER A 295 -10.46 -1.19 -3.63
CA SER A 295 -10.42 -2.63 -3.34
C SER A 295 -9.19 -3.00 -2.52
N LEU A 296 -9.40 -3.98 -1.66
CA LEU A 296 -8.35 -4.83 -1.15
C LEU A 296 -8.44 -6.18 -1.84
N PRO A 297 -7.32 -6.61 -2.42
CA PRO A 297 -6.94 -7.99 -2.29
C PRO A 297 -5.73 -8.05 -1.35
N TYR A 298 -5.79 -8.98 -0.38
CA TYR A 298 -4.70 -9.30 0.55
C TYR A 298 -3.58 -10.03 -0.21
N VAL A 299 -3.02 -9.38 -1.22
CA VAL A 299 -1.98 -9.96 -2.08
C VAL A 299 -0.65 -9.48 -1.54
N ARG A 300 0.23 -10.41 -1.16
CA ARG A 300 1.58 -10.09 -0.66
C ARG A 300 2.35 -9.19 -1.64
N ARG A 301 2.05 -9.29 -2.93
CA ARG A 301 2.85 -8.82 -4.06
C ARG A 301 2.00 -8.59 -5.30
N MET A 302 1.94 -7.38 -5.84
CA MET A 302 1.10 -7.04 -6.99
C MET A 302 1.71 -5.96 -7.91
N ASN A 303 1.53 -6.12 -9.22
CA ASN A 303 1.84 -5.07 -10.19
C ASN A 303 0.76 -3.99 -10.17
N VAL A 304 1.18 -2.74 -10.10
CA VAL A 304 0.29 -1.58 -9.96
C VAL A 304 0.76 -0.45 -10.86
N TYR A 305 -0.08 0.56 -11.04
CA TYR A 305 0.32 1.85 -11.58
C TYR A 305 0.22 2.90 -10.49
N VAL A 306 1.13 3.86 -10.56
CA VAL A 306 1.08 5.06 -9.74
C VAL A 306 0.77 6.22 -10.65
N PHE A 307 -0.30 6.92 -10.31
CA PHE A 307 -0.79 8.07 -11.06
C PHE A 307 -0.80 9.30 -10.15
N GLY A 308 -0.42 10.44 -10.69
CA GLY A 308 -0.47 11.69 -9.94
C GLY A 308 -0.14 12.90 -10.78
N PHE A 309 -0.40 14.06 -10.19
CA PHE A 309 -0.05 15.38 -10.70
C PHE A 309 1.17 15.89 -9.93
N PRO A 310 2.39 15.70 -10.47
CA PRO A 310 3.60 16.05 -9.75
C PRO A 310 3.75 17.57 -9.60
N ALA A 311 3.93 18.04 -8.36
CA ALA A 311 4.23 19.45 -8.09
C ALA A 311 5.62 19.85 -8.64
N ALA A 312 6.60 18.94 -8.58
CA ALA A 312 7.99 19.17 -9.00
C ALA A 312 8.22 19.32 -10.52
N LEU A 313 7.27 18.90 -11.37
CA LEU A 313 7.40 19.06 -12.83
C LEU A 313 7.10 20.49 -13.32
N GLN A 314 6.69 21.40 -12.43
CA GLN A 314 6.37 22.78 -12.79
C GLN A 314 7.60 23.69 -12.98
N ASP A 315 8.77 23.34 -12.43
CA ASP A 315 9.92 24.25 -12.34
C ASP A 315 11.02 24.04 -13.41
N SER A 316 10.93 23.05 -14.30
CA SER A 316 11.91 22.94 -15.39
C SER A 316 11.38 22.16 -16.59
N THR A 317 11.18 22.86 -17.72
CA THR A 317 11.16 22.39 -19.12
C THR A 317 10.32 21.16 -19.50
N SER A 318 9.60 20.54 -18.57
CA SER A 318 8.83 19.33 -18.82
C SER A 318 7.38 19.69 -19.19
N THR A 319 6.91 19.13 -20.30
CA THR A 319 5.57 19.37 -20.87
C THR A 319 4.51 18.43 -20.30
N HIS A 320 4.85 17.58 -19.32
CA HIS A 320 3.99 16.50 -18.86
C HIS A 320 3.13 16.97 -17.68
N THR A 321 1.83 17.16 -17.96
CA THR A 321 0.82 17.63 -17.01
C THR A 321 0.48 16.62 -15.91
N HIS A 322 0.71 15.34 -16.18
CA HIS A 322 0.47 14.21 -15.29
C HIS A 322 1.58 13.18 -15.49
N ALA A 323 1.73 12.26 -14.55
CA ALA A 323 2.59 11.11 -14.72
C ALA A 323 1.85 9.84 -14.31
N MET A 324 2.07 8.78 -15.08
CA MET A 324 1.61 7.43 -14.75
C MET A 324 2.81 6.50 -14.90
N MET A 325 3.17 5.79 -13.84
CA MET A 325 4.29 4.86 -13.87
C MET A 325 3.89 3.49 -13.33
N PRO A 326 4.24 2.42 -14.05
CA PRO A 326 4.13 1.07 -13.51
C PRO A 326 5.08 0.92 -12.31
N ALA A 327 4.58 0.27 -11.27
CA ALA A 327 5.26 0.06 -10.01
C ALA A 327 4.88 -1.29 -9.42
N TYR A 328 5.52 -1.63 -8.31
CA TYR A 328 5.25 -2.87 -7.60
C TYR A 328 4.85 -2.63 -6.16
N LEU A 329 3.73 -3.20 -5.77
CA LEU A 329 3.19 -3.13 -4.42
C LEU A 329 3.60 -4.36 -3.62
N THR A 330 4.22 -4.14 -2.46
CA THR A 330 4.48 -5.17 -1.45
C THR A 330 3.79 -4.77 -0.16
N VAL A 331 3.03 -5.68 0.46
CA VAL A 331 2.43 -5.41 1.77
C VAL A 331 3.49 -5.61 2.85
N GLY A 332 3.75 -4.57 3.64
CA GLY A 332 4.65 -4.59 4.79
C GLY A 332 3.96 -5.07 6.07
N ILE A 333 4.73 -5.08 7.17
CA ILE A 333 4.23 -5.33 8.53
C ILE A 333 3.37 -4.11 8.95
N GLU A 334 2.30 -4.31 9.73
CA GLU A 334 1.39 -3.25 10.23
C GLU A 334 0.58 -2.45 9.18
N TYR A 335 0.10 -3.10 8.11
CA TYR A 335 -0.76 -2.45 7.09
C TYR A 335 -0.12 -1.27 6.34
N GLN A 336 1.21 -1.19 6.32
CA GLN A 336 1.91 -0.24 5.45
C GLN A 336 2.15 -0.87 4.08
N LEU A 337 1.84 -0.14 3.01
CA LEU A 337 2.13 -0.58 1.65
C LEU A 337 3.49 -0.03 1.24
N THR A 338 4.37 -0.86 0.68
CA THR A 338 5.62 -0.40 0.06
C THR A 338 5.47 -0.47 -1.45
N VAL A 339 5.65 0.67 -2.12
CA VAL A 339 5.58 0.84 -3.56
C VAL A 339 6.99 1.03 -4.11
N SER A 340 7.42 0.17 -5.02
CA SER A 340 8.78 0.16 -5.59
C SER A 340 8.79 0.59 -7.07
N PHE A 341 9.77 1.41 -7.46
CA PHE A 341 9.95 1.95 -8.82
C PHE A 341 11.38 1.79 -9.35
N LEU A 342 11.51 1.69 -10.68
CA LEU A 342 12.80 1.57 -11.38
C LEU A 342 13.51 2.92 -11.63
N SER A 343 12.78 4.04 -11.67
CA SER A 343 13.38 5.34 -12.02
C SER A 343 12.62 6.55 -11.47
N ALA A 344 13.40 7.48 -10.91
CA ALA A 344 13.18 8.89 -10.54
C ALA A 344 11.98 9.29 -9.63
N PRO A 345 12.20 10.22 -8.66
CA PRO A 345 11.26 10.57 -7.59
C PRO A 345 10.33 11.71 -7.99
N CYS A 346 9.50 11.52 -9.02
CA CYS A 346 8.51 12.55 -9.40
C CYS A 346 7.19 12.43 -8.60
N PHE A 347 7.00 11.33 -7.86
CA PHE A 347 5.76 10.98 -7.17
C PHE A 347 5.92 11.00 -5.65
N SER A 348 6.32 12.12 -5.07
CA SER A 348 6.47 12.21 -3.60
C SER A 348 5.25 12.80 -2.89
N GLU A 349 4.26 13.32 -3.62
CA GLU A 349 3.19 14.14 -3.01
C GLU A 349 1.80 13.77 -3.54
N GLY A 350 1.09 12.92 -2.79
CA GLY A 350 -0.35 12.66 -2.99
C GLY A 350 -0.71 11.74 -4.14
N SER A 351 0.27 11.04 -4.69
CA SER A 351 0.05 10.15 -5.82
C SER A 351 -0.76 8.92 -5.40
N VAL A 352 -1.55 8.41 -6.33
CA VAL A 352 -2.48 7.32 -6.08
C VAL A 352 -1.93 6.04 -6.68
N VAL A 353 -2.18 4.92 -6.00
CA VAL A 353 -1.78 3.60 -6.45
C VAL A 353 -3.03 2.87 -6.92
N CYS A 354 -3.01 2.34 -8.14
CA CYS A 354 -4.12 1.63 -8.74
C CYS A 354 -3.68 0.32 -9.41
N THR A 355 -4.63 -0.61 -9.54
CA THR A 355 -4.44 -1.87 -10.25
C THR A 355 -4.47 -1.66 -11.77
N GLU A 356 -4.10 -2.69 -12.55
CA GLU A 356 -4.30 -2.70 -14.00
C GLU A 356 -5.76 -2.52 -14.44
N ARG A 357 -6.71 -2.77 -13.52
CA ARG A 357 -8.15 -2.58 -13.73
C ARG A 357 -8.66 -1.22 -13.25
N GLY A 358 -7.77 -0.28 -12.90
CA GLY A 358 -8.13 1.07 -12.48
C GLY A 358 -8.64 1.19 -11.03
N VAL A 359 -8.75 0.06 -10.32
CA VAL A 359 -9.18 0.05 -8.92
C VAL A 359 -8.10 0.64 -8.02
N LEU A 360 -8.47 1.59 -7.15
CA LEU A 360 -7.53 2.25 -6.25
C LEU A 360 -7.21 1.37 -5.03
N VAL A 361 -5.92 1.22 -4.71
CA VAL A 361 -5.45 0.32 -3.63
C VAL A 361 -4.72 1.07 -2.51
N GLY A 362 -4.13 2.22 -2.81
CA GLY A 362 -3.44 3.00 -1.79
C GLY A 362 -3.13 4.43 -2.20
N TYR A 363 -2.71 5.19 -1.20
CA TYR A 363 -2.37 6.60 -1.32
C TYR A 363 -0.97 6.88 -0.81
N ILE A 364 -0.13 7.53 -1.61
CA ILE A 364 1.22 7.92 -1.24
C ILE A 364 1.15 9.26 -0.47
N GLY A 365 1.23 9.18 0.85
CA GLY A 365 1.24 10.34 1.76
C GLY A 365 2.65 10.87 1.99
N GLY A 366 2.83 12.19 1.95
CA GLY A 366 4.16 12.85 1.92
C GLY A 366 4.97 12.76 3.23
N ILE A 367 4.39 12.25 4.31
CA ILE A 367 5.10 12.07 5.60
C ILE A 367 5.80 10.71 5.69
N LEU A 368 5.25 9.68 5.04
CA LEU A 368 5.80 8.33 5.08
C LEU A 368 6.84 8.10 3.98
N ASP A 369 7.25 9.16 3.27
CA ASP A 369 8.39 9.12 2.34
C ASP A 369 9.71 8.95 3.12
N GLY A 370 9.87 7.75 3.70
CA GLY A 370 11.14 7.19 4.13
C GLY A 370 11.85 6.59 2.93
N SER A 371 11.85 7.26 1.77
CA SER A 371 12.53 6.78 0.58
C SER A 371 13.96 6.42 0.93
N ARG A 372 14.23 5.12 0.83
CA ARG A 372 15.57 4.58 0.84
C ARG A 372 16.00 4.52 -0.61
N MET A 373 16.97 5.36 -0.98
CA MET A 373 17.69 5.17 -2.23
C MET A 373 18.47 3.85 -2.14
N THR A 374 17.89 2.80 -2.72
CA THR A 374 18.57 1.54 -3.00
C THR A 374 18.76 1.42 -4.52
N ARG A 375 19.06 0.22 -5.06
CA ARG A 375 18.98 -0.02 -6.52
C ARG A 375 17.56 0.28 -7.10
N GLN A 376 16.53 0.46 -6.25
CA GLN A 376 15.15 0.85 -6.57
C GLN A 376 14.66 1.98 -5.64
N TYR A 377 13.71 2.81 -6.10
CA TYR A 377 13.01 3.79 -5.26
C TYR A 377 11.86 3.10 -4.52
N GLN A 378 11.74 3.29 -3.20
CA GLN A 378 10.64 2.74 -2.40
C GLN A 378 9.88 3.86 -1.71
N LEU A 379 8.56 3.85 -1.80
CA LEU A 379 7.66 4.78 -1.12
C LEU A 379 6.68 4.01 -0.25
N ASN A 380 6.35 4.57 0.91
CA ASN A 380 5.28 4.02 1.71
C ASN A 380 3.94 4.64 1.28
N ALA A 381 2.93 3.79 1.15
CA ALA A 381 1.56 4.16 0.88
C ALA A 381 0.65 3.66 2.01
N LEU A 382 -0.45 4.38 2.21
CA LEU A 382 -1.51 3.98 3.12
C LEU A 382 -2.58 3.21 2.32
N PRO A 383 -2.98 2.01 2.76
CA PRO A 383 -4.05 1.26 2.11
C PRO A 383 -5.40 1.95 2.36
N PHE A 384 -6.23 1.99 1.32
CA PHE A 384 -7.53 2.67 1.42
C PHE A 384 -8.49 2.03 2.41
N THR A 385 -8.34 0.75 2.71
CA THR A 385 -9.19 0.03 3.67
C THR A 385 -8.87 0.29 5.13
N SER A 386 -7.66 0.76 5.43
CA SER A 386 -7.35 1.30 6.75
C SER A 386 -7.86 2.73 6.90
N LEU A 387 -8.01 3.46 5.79
CA LEU A 387 -8.45 4.86 5.76
C LEU A 387 -9.98 5.02 5.69
N PHE A 388 -10.66 4.13 4.97
CA PHE A 388 -12.10 4.24 4.67
C PHE A 388 -12.81 2.96 5.09
N LYS A 389 -13.10 2.84 6.38
CA LYS A 389 -14.02 1.78 6.88
C LYS A 389 -15.47 2.03 6.45
N PHE A 390 -15.82 3.26 6.07
CA PHE A 390 -17.17 3.68 5.67
C PHE A 390 -17.09 4.80 4.62
N THR A 391 -18.10 4.86 3.75
CA THR A 391 -18.26 6.03 2.87
C THR A 391 -18.92 7.20 3.61
N PRO A 392 -18.59 8.46 3.28
CA PRO A 392 -19.22 9.63 3.89
C PRO A 392 -20.75 9.66 3.74
N SER A 393 -21.30 9.06 2.68
CA SER A 393 -22.75 8.92 2.49
C SER A 393 -23.40 7.88 3.41
N GLU A 394 -22.67 6.87 3.87
CA GLU A 394 -23.15 5.82 4.79
C GLU A 394 -23.02 6.20 6.27
N SER A 395 -22.21 7.21 6.61
CA SER A 395 -21.98 7.66 7.99
C SER A 395 -21.84 9.19 8.11
N PRO A 396 -22.97 9.94 8.17
CA PRO A 396 -22.93 11.41 8.25
C PRO A 396 -22.34 11.96 9.57
N SER A 397 -22.11 11.11 10.57
CA SER A 397 -21.53 11.47 11.86
C SER A 397 -20.35 10.56 12.23
N MET A 398 -19.20 10.76 11.60
CA MET A 398 -17.95 10.23 12.17
C MET A 398 -17.55 11.12 13.35
N SER A 399 -17.93 10.70 14.56
CA SER A 399 -17.18 11.06 15.75
C SER A 399 -15.93 10.18 15.80
N PRO A 400 -14.75 10.72 16.16
CA PRO A 400 -13.51 9.96 16.15
C PRO A 400 -13.57 8.90 17.26
N SER A 401 -13.79 7.65 16.89
CA SER A 401 -13.44 6.51 17.75
C SER A 401 -11.92 6.32 17.69
N ILE A 402 -11.32 6.54 18.86
CA ILE A 402 -9.90 6.49 19.22
C ILE A 402 -9.21 5.22 18.74
#